data_AF-A0A2M9ZV61-F1
#
_entry.id   AF-A0A2M9ZV61-F1
#
_cell.length_a   1.000
_cell.length_b   1.000
_cell.length_c   1.000
_cell.angle_alpha   90.00
_cell.angle_beta   90.00
_cell.angle_gamma   90.00
#
_symmetry.space_group_name_H-M   'P 1'
#
loop_
_entity.id
_entity.type
_entity.pdbx_description
1 polymer ?
#
loop_
_entity_poly.entity_id
_entity_poly.type
_entity_poly.pdbx_seq_one_letter_code
_entity_poly.pdbx_strand_id
1 'polypeptide(L)'
;MAMPIFRRIPRKLEEILGDNGTNEFVDFFNDSFAANEENIVELVSNRFDNRLSEELNTFRSEYKTDLADLRAEFKSDLAALRTEVKEDIAELRAEVKEDIAELRAELKEDIAELRAELKEDIAELRAELKGDIEELRTEMNEKISELRTELKGDIAELRIEIHKLISAQTRWMLGAIIALTGIFSIIVKL
;
A
#
# COMPACT_ATOMS: atom_id res chain seq x y z
N MET A 1 -71.94 2.01 -57.33
CA MET A 1 -72.73 2.80 -58.30
C MET A 1 -72.09 4.18 -58.34
N ALA A 2 -71.24 4.45 -59.34
CA ALA A 2 -70.58 5.74 -59.47
C ALA A 2 -71.66 6.81 -59.70
N MET A 3 -71.57 7.95 -59.02
CA MET A 3 -72.49 9.07 -59.30
C MET A 3 -72.11 9.68 -60.66
N PRO A 4 -73.08 9.92 -61.56
CA PRO A 4 -72.78 10.54 -62.85
C PRO A 4 -72.23 11.94 -62.61
N ILE A 5 -71.01 12.16 -63.10
CA ILE A 5 -70.27 13.42 -62.99
C ILE A 5 -70.90 14.45 -63.93
N PHE A 6 -71.27 14.01 -65.14
CA PHE A 6 -71.99 14.82 -66.11
C PHE A 6 -73.46 14.40 -66.16
N ARG A 7 -74.36 15.36 -65.88
CA ARG A 7 -75.81 15.13 -65.88
C ARG A 7 -76.53 15.73 -67.10
N ARG A 8 -75.90 16.66 -67.82
CA ARG A 8 -76.43 17.32 -69.03
C ARG A 8 -75.28 17.83 -69.91
N ILE A 9 -75.53 17.95 -71.21
CA ILE A 9 -74.61 18.56 -72.18
C ILE A 9 -75.09 19.96 -72.62
N PRO A 10 -74.24 20.79 -73.24
CA PRO A 10 -74.67 22.09 -73.78
C PRO A 10 -75.82 21.96 -74.78
N ARG A 11 -76.84 22.84 -74.71
CA ARG A 11 -78.06 22.78 -75.55
C ARG A 11 -77.81 22.67 -77.05
N LYS A 12 -76.75 23.33 -77.56
CA LYS A 12 -76.38 23.25 -78.98
C LYS A 12 -76.00 21.83 -79.42
N LEU A 13 -75.43 21.03 -78.53
CA LEU A 13 -75.11 19.63 -78.79
C LEU A 13 -76.36 18.76 -78.66
N GLU A 14 -77.25 19.07 -77.70
CA GLU A 14 -78.53 18.40 -77.52
C GLU A 14 -79.44 18.54 -78.76
N GLU A 15 -79.50 19.75 -79.35
CA GLU A 15 -80.24 20.01 -80.61
C GLU A 15 -79.68 19.24 -81.82
N ILE A 16 -78.37 18.97 -81.86
CA ILE A 16 -77.71 18.27 -82.98
C ILE A 16 -77.82 16.75 -82.83
N LEU A 17 -77.70 16.24 -81.60
CA LEU A 17 -77.67 14.80 -81.29
C LEU A 17 -79.07 14.22 -81.04
N GLY A 18 -80.06 15.06 -80.72
CA GLY A 18 -81.38 14.64 -80.28
C GLY A 18 -81.36 14.00 -78.87
N ASP A 19 -82.53 13.71 -78.32
CA ASP A 19 -82.67 13.21 -76.93
C ASP A 19 -81.93 11.87 -76.71
N ASN A 20 -82.04 10.94 -77.67
CA ASN A 20 -81.36 9.63 -77.58
C ASN A 20 -79.84 9.76 -77.68
N GLY A 21 -79.33 10.51 -78.66
CA GLY A 21 -77.89 10.72 -78.83
C GLY A 21 -77.27 11.51 -77.68
N THR A 22 -78.04 12.39 -77.03
CA THR A 22 -77.62 13.11 -75.82
C THR A 22 -77.41 12.16 -74.65
N ASN A 23 -78.34 11.22 -74.41
CA ASN A 23 -78.20 10.25 -73.32
C ASN A 23 -77.05 9.28 -73.57
N GLU A 24 -76.93 8.71 -74.77
CA GLU A 24 -75.81 7.81 -75.12
C GLU A 24 -74.45 8.51 -74.99
N PHE A 25 -74.36 9.78 -75.36
CA PHE A 25 -73.13 10.57 -75.20
C PHE A 25 -72.81 10.82 -73.72
N VAL A 26 -73.81 11.17 -72.90
CA VAL A 26 -73.62 11.36 -71.45
C VAL A 26 -73.18 10.05 -70.78
N ASP A 27 -73.76 8.92 -71.16
CA ASP A 27 -73.41 7.60 -70.64
C ASP A 27 -71.98 7.22 -71.06
N PHE A 28 -71.63 7.35 -72.35
CA PHE A 28 -70.26 7.10 -72.82
C PHE A 28 -69.22 7.96 -72.10
N PHE A 29 -69.51 9.24 -71.88
CA PHE A 29 -68.61 10.13 -71.17
C PHE A 29 -68.48 9.76 -69.69
N ASN A 30 -69.59 9.48 -69.00
CA ASN A 30 -69.55 9.06 -67.60
C ASN A 30 -68.81 7.73 -67.44
N ASP A 31 -69.01 6.75 -68.32
CA ASP A 31 -68.30 5.47 -68.30
C ASP A 31 -66.82 5.63 -68.59
N SER A 32 -66.46 6.45 -69.59
CA SER A 32 -65.06 6.76 -69.91
C SER A 32 -64.35 7.48 -68.76
N PHE A 33 -65.03 8.42 -68.10
CA PHE A 33 -64.50 9.12 -66.93
C PHE A 33 -64.36 8.18 -65.72
N ALA A 34 -65.35 7.32 -65.47
CA ALA A 34 -65.29 6.34 -64.38
C ALA A 34 -64.14 5.34 -64.58
N ALA A 35 -63.98 4.82 -65.80
CA ALA A 35 -62.85 3.95 -66.14
C ALA A 35 -61.51 4.68 -66.02
N ASN A 36 -61.43 5.95 -66.40
CA ASN A 36 -60.22 6.75 -66.23
C ASN A 36 -59.91 7.05 -64.75
N GLU A 37 -60.92 7.32 -63.92
CA GLU A 37 -60.78 7.51 -62.47
C GLU A 37 -60.23 6.24 -61.81
N GLU A 38 -60.80 5.08 -62.14
CA GLU A 38 -60.34 3.77 -61.65
C GLU A 38 -58.87 3.52 -62.03
N ASN A 39 -58.50 3.75 -63.30
CA ASN A 39 -57.12 3.64 -63.77
C ASN A 39 -56.16 4.59 -63.04
N ILE A 40 -56.58 5.85 -62.77
CA ILE A 40 -55.76 6.82 -62.06
C ILE A 40 -55.58 6.42 -60.60
N VAL A 41 -56.65 5.99 -59.92
CA VAL A 41 -56.60 5.54 -58.53
C VAL A 41 -55.71 4.31 -58.39
N GLU A 42 -55.81 3.34 -59.30
CA GLU A 42 -54.93 2.18 -59.35
C GLU A 42 -53.47 2.60 -59.58
N LEU A 43 -53.21 3.48 -60.56
CA LEU A 43 -51.86 3.95 -60.86
C LEU A 43 -51.22 4.68 -59.66
N VAL A 44 -51.98 5.54 -58.99
CA VAL A 44 -51.51 6.28 -57.82
C VAL A 44 -51.27 5.34 -56.64
N SER A 45 -52.17 4.40 -56.39
CA SER A 45 -52.04 3.41 -55.32
C SER A 45 -50.81 2.53 -55.55
N ASN A 46 -50.63 2.00 -56.76
CA ASN A 46 -49.46 1.20 -57.13
C ASN A 46 -48.15 1.98 -56.98
N ARG A 47 -48.11 3.26 -57.40
CA ARG A 47 -46.92 4.09 -57.21
C ARG A 47 -46.62 4.35 -55.74
N PHE A 48 -47.64 4.59 -54.93
CA PHE A 48 -47.51 4.79 -53.50
C PHE A 48 -46.98 3.53 -52.80
N ASP A 49 -47.58 2.37 -53.08
CA ASP A 49 -47.16 1.09 -52.51
C ASP A 49 -45.74 0.70 -52.91
N ASN A 50 -45.36 0.94 -54.17
CA ASN A 50 -44.00 0.71 -54.65
C ASN A 50 -43.00 1.62 -53.93
N ARG A 51 -43.29 2.92 -53.85
CA ARG A 51 -42.42 3.89 -53.17
C ARG A 51 -42.27 3.59 -51.68
N LEU A 52 -43.37 3.27 -50.99
CA LEU A 52 -43.31 2.86 -49.59
C LEU A 52 -42.48 1.60 -49.40
N SER A 53 -42.63 0.62 -50.29
CA SER A 53 -41.85 -0.62 -50.24
C SER A 53 -40.35 -0.34 -50.44
N GLU A 54 -39.98 0.54 -51.36
CA GLU A 54 -38.60 0.97 -51.59
C GLU A 54 -38.01 1.70 -50.38
N GLU A 55 -38.75 2.67 -49.81
CA GLU A 55 -38.31 3.43 -48.63
C GLU A 55 -38.15 2.51 -47.41
N LEU A 56 -39.09 1.58 -47.17
CA LEU A 56 -39.00 0.60 -46.08
C LEU A 56 -37.83 -0.37 -46.26
N ASN A 57 -37.57 -0.83 -47.49
CA ASN A 57 -36.45 -1.71 -47.76
C ASN A 57 -35.10 -0.99 -47.56
N THR A 58 -35.02 0.27 -47.99
CA THR A 58 -33.85 1.11 -47.77
C THR A 58 -33.60 1.33 -46.29
N PHE A 59 -34.62 1.77 -45.55
CA PHE A 59 -34.53 1.98 -44.10
C PHE A 59 -34.13 0.70 -43.36
N ARG A 60 -34.74 -0.44 -43.71
CA ARG A 60 -34.38 -1.73 -43.12
C ARG A 60 -32.94 -2.13 -43.40
N SER A 61 -32.45 -1.83 -44.60
CA SER A 61 -31.06 -2.10 -44.98
C SER A 61 -30.09 -1.23 -44.19
N GLU A 62 -30.34 0.08 -44.12
CA GLU A 62 -29.53 1.04 -43.35
C GLU A 62 -29.50 0.66 -41.86
N TYR A 63 -30.67 0.44 -41.25
CA TYR A 63 -30.74 0.02 -39.85
C TYR A 63 -29.96 -1.27 -39.55
N LYS A 64 -30.00 -2.24 -40.48
CA LYS A 64 -29.26 -3.50 -40.32
C LYS A 64 -27.75 -3.27 -40.40
N THR A 65 -27.30 -2.37 -41.27
CA THR A 65 -25.89 -1.97 -41.40
C THR A 65 -25.45 -1.25 -40.13
N ASP A 66 -26.17 -0.22 -39.69
CA ASP A 66 -25.84 0.54 -38.48
C ASP A 66 -25.74 -0.36 -37.24
N LEU A 67 -26.67 -1.31 -37.10
CA LEU A 67 -26.64 -2.29 -36.00
C LEU A 67 -25.43 -3.23 -36.09
N ALA A 68 -25.01 -3.60 -37.30
CA ALA A 68 -23.83 -4.43 -37.50
C ALA A 68 -22.54 -3.67 -37.18
N ASP A 69 -22.47 -2.40 -37.59
CA ASP A 69 -21.33 -1.52 -37.35
C ASP A 69 -21.19 -1.22 -35.86
N LEU A 70 -22.28 -0.84 -35.18
CA LEU A 70 -22.27 -0.63 -33.72
C LEU A 70 -21.84 -1.89 -32.95
N ARG A 71 -22.26 -3.06 -33.41
CA ARG A 71 -21.84 -4.34 -32.79
C ARG A 71 -20.37 -4.63 -33.04
N ALA A 72 -19.83 -4.25 -34.20
CA ALA A 72 -18.41 -4.41 -34.52
C ALA A 72 -17.55 -3.46 -33.68
N GLU A 73 -17.95 -2.19 -33.57
CA GLU A 73 -17.31 -1.18 -32.72
C GLU A 73 -17.28 -1.63 -31.26
N PHE A 74 -18.44 -2.00 -30.69
CA PHE A 74 -18.51 -2.46 -29.30
C PHE A 74 -17.61 -3.68 -29.03
N LYS A 75 -17.52 -4.61 -29.99
CA LYS A 75 -16.63 -5.78 -29.88
C LYS A 75 -15.15 -5.37 -29.92
N SER A 76 -14.81 -4.38 -30.75
CA SER A 76 -13.47 -3.83 -30.84
C SER A 76 -13.07 -3.13 -29.53
N ASP A 77 -13.93 -2.27 -29.00
CA ASP A 77 -13.72 -1.55 -27.75
C ASP A 77 -13.53 -2.52 -26.58
N LEU A 78 -14.36 -3.56 -26.50
CA LEU A 78 -14.23 -4.57 -25.45
C LEU A 78 -12.92 -5.37 -25.56
N ALA A 79 -12.41 -5.60 -26.78
CA ALA A 79 -11.11 -6.23 -26.99
C ALA A 79 -9.94 -5.32 -26.64
N ALA A 80 -10.05 -4.02 -26.96
CA ALA A 80 -9.08 -3.01 -26.57
C ALA A 80 -8.99 -2.88 -25.05
N LEU A 81 -10.14 -2.69 -24.37
CA LEU A 81 -10.21 -2.59 -22.92
C LEU A 81 -9.66 -3.84 -22.22
N ARG A 82 -9.93 -5.04 -22.77
CA ARG A 82 -9.37 -6.28 -22.24
C ARG A 82 -7.84 -6.34 -22.35
N THR A 83 -7.29 -5.73 -23.39
CA THR A 83 -5.83 -5.67 -23.61
C THR A 83 -5.20 -4.69 -22.65
N GLU A 84 -5.75 -3.48 -22.54
CA GLU A 84 -5.34 -2.43 -21.59
C GLU A 84 -5.34 -2.95 -20.15
N VAL A 85 -6.45 -3.54 -19.68
CA VAL A 85 -6.54 -4.11 -18.32
C VAL A 85 -5.50 -5.22 -18.09
N LYS A 86 -5.15 -5.99 -19.13
CA LYS A 86 -4.12 -7.04 -19.01
C LYS A 86 -2.71 -6.45 -18.90
N GLU A 87 -2.45 -5.35 -19.62
CA GLU A 87 -1.20 -4.60 -19.56
C GLU A 87 -1.04 -3.93 -18.19
N ASP A 88 -2.07 -3.23 -17.71
CA ASP A 88 -2.10 -2.62 -16.36
C ASP A 88 -1.83 -3.66 -15.26
N ILE A 89 -2.47 -4.82 -15.33
CA ILE A 89 -2.23 -5.91 -14.36
C ILE A 89 -0.78 -6.42 -14.45
N ALA A 90 -0.17 -6.45 -15.64
CA ALA A 90 1.20 -6.88 -15.80
C ALA A 90 2.19 -5.84 -15.25
N GLU A 91 1.93 -4.55 -15.47
CA GLU A 91 2.71 -3.43 -14.94
C GLU A 91 2.65 -3.40 -13.40
N LEU A 92 1.45 -3.43 -12.82
CA LEU A 92 1.29 -3.48 -11.35
C LEU A 92 1.98 -4.70 -10.72
N ARG A 93 1.99 -5.85 -11.40
CA ARG A 93 2.73 -7.03 -10.93
C ARG A 93 4.23 -6.85 -10.98
N ALA A 94 4.75 -6.10 -11.96
CA ALA A 94 6.16 -5.79 -12.06
C ALA A 94 6.58 -4.82 -10.97
N GLU A 95 5.83 -3.74 -10.77
CA GLU A 95 6.01 -2.73 -9.72
C GLU A 95 6.03 -3.38 -8.33
N VAL A 96 5.00 -4.16 -7.97
CA VAL A 96 4.96 -4.86 -6.68
C VAL A 96 6.15 -5.81 -6.47
N LYS A 97 6.66 -6.42 -7.55
CA LYS A 97 7.83 -7.31 -7.45
C LYS A 97 9.12 -6.51 -7.20
N GLU A 98 9.24 -5.33 -7.79
CA GLU A 98 10.34 -4.41 -7.57
C GLU A 98 10.33 -3.88 -6.14
N ASP A 99 9.18 -3.39 -5.65
CA ASP A 99 9.00 -2.93 -4.27
C ASP A 99 9.39 -4.01 -3.25
N ILE A 100 8.95 -5.25 -3.47
CA ILE A 100 9.30 -6.38 -2.60
C ILE A 100 10.82 -6.66 -2.62
N ALA A 101 11.49 -6.46 -3.76
CA ALA A 101 12.92 -6.65 -3.88
C ALA A 101 13.70 -5.53 -3.17
N GLU A 102 13.25 -4.29 -3.31
CA GLU A 102 13.81 -3.12 -2.62
C GLU A 102 13.68 -3.25 -1.11
N LEU A 103 12.47 -3.51 -0.59
CA LEU A 103 12.23 -3.72 0.84
C LEU A 103 13.07 -4.87 1.43
N ARG A 104 13.33 -5.92 0.65
CA ARG A 104 14.20 -7.03 1.07
C ARG A 104 15.67 -6.62 1.11
N ALA A 105 16.10 -5.73 0.22
CA ALA A 105 17.46 -5.20 0.21
C ALA A 105 17.68 -4.27 1.40
N GLU A 106 16.77 -3.33 1.63
CA GLU A 106 16.77 -2.42 2.79
C GLU A 106 16.80 -3.20 4.10
N LEU A 107 15.89 -4.16 4.30
CA LEU A 107 15.86 -4.96 5.52
C LEU A 107 17.16 -5.75 5.76
N LYS A 108 17.84 -6.16 4.68
CA LYS A 108 19.13 -6.87 4.80
C LYS A 108 20.25 -5.92 5.20
N GLU A 109 20.22 -4.69 4.72
CA GLU A 109 21.14 -3.62 5.09
C GLU A 109 20.95 -3.24 6.56
N ASP A 110 19.72 -2.96 6.99
CA ASP A 110 19.38 -2.66 8.38
C ASP A 110 19.84 -3.77 9.34
N ILE A 111 19.61 -5.04 8.98
CA ILE A 111 20.07 -6.18 9.79
C ILE A 111 21.60 -6.23 9.86
N ALA A 112 22.30 -5.86 8.79
CA ALA A 112 23.76 -5.84 8.76
C ALA A 112 24.32 -4.69 9.61
N GLU A 113 23.70 -3.51 9.55
CA GLU A 113 24.03 -2.34 10.37
C GLU A 113 23.83 -2.63 11.85
N LEU A 114 22.64 -3.09 12.25
CA LEU A 114 22.34 -3.47 13.65
C LEU A 114 23.31 -4.53 14.20
N ARG A 115 23.76 -5.48 13.35
CA ARG A 115 24.76 -6.47 13.75
C ARG A 115 26.15 -5.87 13.95
N ALA A 116 26.50 -4.86 13.16
CA ALA A 116 27.76 -4.15 13.30
C ALA A 116 27.76 -3.31 14.58
N GLU A 117 26.71 -2.52 14.80
CA GLU A 117 26.50 -1.73 16.03
C GLU A 117 26.56 -2.61 17.28
N LEU A 118 25.78 -3.70 17.31
CA LEU A 118 25.78 -4.60 18.47
C LEU A 118 27.16 -5.22 18.74
N LYS A 119 27.97 -5.45 17.70
CA LYS A 119 29.33 -5.98 17.86
C LYS A 119 30.27 -4.93 18.43
N GLU A 120 30.10 -3.66 18.04
CA GLU A 120 30.84 -2.53 18.57
C GLU A 120 30.49 -2.31 20.05
N ASP A 121 29.20 -2.24 20.39
CA ASP A 121 28.72 -2.11 21.77
C ASP A 121 29.28 -3.21 22.69
N ILE A 122 29.26 -4.47 22.22
CA ILE A 122 29.83 -5.59 22.98
C ILE A 122 31.35 -5.44 23.16
N ALA A 123 32.06 -4.89 22.19
CA ALA A 123 33.49 -4.67 22.28
C ALA A 123 33.82 -3.54 23.27
N GLU A 124 33.04 -2.45 23.24
CA GLU A 124 33.16 -1.32 24.16
C GLU A 124 32.88 -1.77 25.61
N LEU A 125 31.76 -2.45 25.86
CA LEU A 125 31.41 -2.98 27.19
C LEU A 125 32.48 -3.95 27.73
N ARG A 126 33.10 -4.76 26.87
CA ARG A 126 34.20 -5.63 27.28
C ARG A 126 35.47 -4.85 27.64
N ALA A 127 35.74 -3.75 26.95
CA ALA A 127 36.89 -2.90 27.25
C ALA A 127 36.67 -2.15 28.57
N GLU A 128 35.49 -1.59 28.78
CA GLU A 128 35.08 -0.94 30.02
C GLU A 128 35.19 -1.90 31.21
N LEU A 129 34.56 -3.08 31.12
CA LEU A 129 34.62 -4.08 32.20
C LEU A 129 36.06 -4.53 32.51
N LYS A 130 36.93 -4.61 31.51
CA LYS A 130 38.35 -4.92 31.73
C LYS A 130 39.06 -3.78 32.46
N GLY A 131 38.75 -2.53 32.13
CA GLY A 131 39.22 -1.36 32.84
C GLY A 131 38.82 -1.39 34.32
N ASP A 132 37.53 -1.57 34.59
CA ASP A 132 36.98 -1.64 35.95
C ASP A 132 37.66 -2.74 36.79
N ILE A 133 37.90 -3.92 36.19
CA ILE A 133 38.59 -5.03 36.88
C ILE A 133 40.03 -4.66 37.26
N GLU A 134 40.77 -3.97 36.38
CA GLU A 134 42.15 -3.57 36.66
C GLU A 134 42.22 -2.43 37.68
N GLU A 135 41.26 -1.50 37.65
CA GLU A 135 41.11 -0.45 38.67
C GLU A 135 40.83 -1.07 40.04
N LEU A 136 39.83 -1.96 40.14
CA LEU A 136 39.51 -2.67 41.39
C LEU A 136 40.69 -3.49 41.92
N ARG A 137 41.47 -4.14 41.04
CA ARG A 137 42.70 -4.86 41.43
C ARG A 137 43.75 -3.91 42.01
N THR A 138 43.91 -2.74 41.41
CA THR A 138 44.86 -1.73 41.87
C THR A 138 44.45 -1.21 43.24
N GLU A 139 43.20 -0.79 43.42
CA GLU A 139 42.69 -0.36 44.73
C GLU A 139 42.85 -1.43 45.81
N MET A 140 42.55 -2.70 45.47
CA MET A 140 42.67 -3.79 46.44
C MET A 140 44.13 -4.01 46.86
N ASN A 141 45.08 -3.94 45.93
CA ASN A 141 46.50 -4.06 46.24
C ASN A 141 47.01 -2.90 47.10
N GLU A 142 46.55 -1.67 46.84
CA GLU A 142 46.85 -0.50 47.66
C GLU A 142 46.34 -0.68 49.08
N LYS A 143 45.05 -1.01 49.26
CA LYS A 143 44.45 -1.30 50.57
C LYS A 143 45.18 -2.41 51.32
N ILE A 144 45.61 -3.49 50.65
CA ILE A 144 46.41 -4.56 51.26
C ILE A 144 47.79 -4.04 51.70
N SER A 145 48.43 -3.18 50.92
CA SER A 145 49.73 -2.59 51.25
C SER A 145 49.64 -1.63 52.45
N GLU A 146 48.59 -0.82 52.50
CA GLU A 146 48.28 0.07 53.62
C GLU A 146 48.08 -0.75 54.91
N LEU A 147 47.20 -1.76 54.89
CA LEU A 147 46.96 -2.65 56.04
C LEU A 147 48.24 -3.35 56.51
N ARG A 148 49.10 -3.80 55.60
CA ARG A 148 50.40 -4.41 55.95
C ARG A 148 51.34 -3.42 56.63
N THR A 149 51.29 -2.15 56.22
CA THR A 149 52.14 -1.09 56.79
C THR A 149 51.65 -0.72 58.18
N GLU A 150 50.34 -0.55 58.34
CA GLU A 150 49.67 -0.33 59.63
C GLU A 150 50.01 -1.45 60.62
N LEU A 151 49.79 -2.71 60.23
CA LEU A 151 50.08 -3.86 61.09
C LEU A 151 51.57 -3.96 61.49
N LYS A 152 52.51 -3.59 60.60
CA LYS A 152 53.94 -3.52 60.95
C LYS A 152 54.22 -2.42 61.98
N GLY A 153 53.54 -1.28 61.85
CA GLY A 153 53.58 -0.18 62.81
C GLY A 153 53.11 -0.65 64.19
N ASP A 154 51.92 -1.25 64.25
CA ASP A 154 51.32 -1.78 65.49
C ASP A 154 52.25 -2.79 66.18
N ILE A 155 52.83 -3.72 65.41
CA ILE A 155 53.79 -4.71 65.94
C ILE A 155 55.02 -4.02 66.51
N ALA A 156 55.56 -2.99 65.85
CA ALA A 156 56.73 -2.27 66.34
C ALA A 156 56.43 -1.50 67.64
N GLU A 157 55.26 -0.86 67.72
CA GLU A 157 54.79 -0.15 68.91
C GLU A 157 54.61 -1.11 70.10
N LEU A 158 53.89 -2.23 69.90
CA LEU A 158 53.75 -3.30 70.88
C LEU A 158 55.10 -3.80 71.38
N ARG A 159 56.09 -3.96 70.48
CA ARG A 159 57.44 -4.42 70.84
C ARG A 159 58.16 -3.40 71.74
N ILE A 160 58.00 -2.10 71.48
CA ILE A 160 58.55 -1.02 72.30
C ILE A 160 57.88 -1.02 73.67
N GLU A 161 56.55 -1.15 73.74
CA GLU A 161 55.81 -1.22 75.00
C GLU A 161 56.25 -2.40 75.87
N ILE A 162 56.36 -3.60 75.28
CA ILE A 162 56.86 -4.79 75.98
C ILE A 162 58.27 -4.55 76.53
N HIS A 163 59.18 -3.99 75.73
CA HIS A 163 60.55 -3.67 76.20
C HIS A 163 60.55 -2.65 77.34
N LYS A 164 59.69 -1.62 77.28
CA LYS A 164 59.54 -0.65 78.36
C LYS A 164 59.06 -1.34 79.64
N LEU A 165 58.03 -2.16 79.56
CA LEU A 165 57.48 -2.91 80.71
C LEU A 165 58.54 -3.84 81.33
N ILE A 166 59.26 -4.62 80.52
CA ILE A 166 60.34 -5.48 80.99
C ILE A 166 61.42 -4.65 81.69
N SER A 167 61.87 -3.55 81.08
CA SER A 167 62.92 -2.70 81.66
C SER A 167 62.50 -2.09 83.00
N ALA A 168 61.23 -1.68 83.12
CA ALA A 168 60.67 -1.18 84.37
C ALA A 168 60.65 -2.28 85.43
N GLN A 169 60.16 -3.48 85.07
CA GLN A 169 60.15 -4.64 85.97
C GLN A 169 61.57 -5.04 86.42
N THR A 170 62.56 -5.09 85.52
CA THR A 170 63.96 -5.40 85.86
C THR A 170 64.54 -4.38 86.83
N ARG A 171 64.29 -3.09 86.64
CA ARG A 171 64.72 -2.04 87.58
C ARG A 171 64.12 -2.24 88.98
N TRP A 172 62.82 -2.54 89.06
CA TRP A 172 62.15 -2.83 90.33
C TRP A 172 62.72 -4.09 91.01
N MET A 173 62.98 -5.17 90.27
CA MET A 173 63.59 -6.39 90.83
C MET A 173 65.01 -6.14 91.35
N LEU A 174 65.84 -5.41 90.61
CA LEU A 174 67.20 -5.07 91.07
C LEU A 174 67.16 -4.26 92.36
N GLY A 175 66.28 -3.26 92.45
CA GLY A 175 66.06 -2.50 93.68
C GLY A 175 65.65 -3.38 94.86
N ALA A 176 64.73 -4.33 94.63
CA ALA A 176 64.29 -5.28 95.67
C ALA A 176 65.43 -6.21 96.14
N ILE A 177 66.25 -6.73 95.22
CA ILE A 177 67.41 -7.59 95.55
C ILE A 177 68.45 -6.82 96.38
N ILE A 178 68.76 -5.59 95.99
CA ILE A 178 69.70 -4.73 96.74
C ILE A 178 69.16 -4.46 98.16
N ALA A 179 67.86 -4.17 98.29
CA ALA A 179 67.23 -3.99 99.59
C ALA A 179 67.32 -5.27 100.46
N LEU A 180 66.99 -6.44 99.91
CA LEU A 180 67.05 -7.72 100.61
C LEU A 180 68.48 -8.08 101.07
N THR A 181 69.49 -7.88 100.21
CA THR A 181 70.90 -8.12 100.56
C THR A 181 71.42 -7.15 101.63
N GLY A 182 71.01 -5.88 101.57
CA GLY A 182 71.28 -4.90 102.62
C GLY A 182 70.71 -5.31 103.97
N ILE A 183 69.44 -5.72 104.01
CA ILE A 183 68.77 -6.22 105.23
C ILE A 183 69.49 -7.44 105.78
N PHE A 184 69.85 -8.42 104.93
CA PHE A 184 70.57 -9.62 105.35
C PHE A 184 71.93 -9.29 105.99
N SER A 185 72.69 -8.34 105.43
CA SER A 185 73.98 -7.92 105.99
C SER A 185 73.85 -7.28 107.37
N ILE A 186 72.74 -6.57 107.64
CA ILE A 186 72.43 -6.00 108.96
C ILE A 186 72.13 -7.12 109.96
N ILE A 187 71.31 -8.11 109.56
CA ILE A 187 70.93 -9.24 110.43
C ILE A 187 72.15 -10.09 110.83
N VAL A 188 73.11 -10.32 109.93
CA VAL A 188 74.31 -11.14 110.21
C VAL A 188 75.35 -10.42 111.10
N LYS A 189 75.29 -9.10 111.21
CA LYS A 189 76.21 -8.29 112.05
C LYS A 189 75.67 -7.97 113.45
N LEU A 190 74.41 -8.32 113.72
CA LEU A 190 73.79 -8.29 115.05
C LEU A 190 74.05 -9.61 115.78
#